data_AF-A0A3M1DVW8-F1
#
_entry.id   AF-A0A3M1DVW8-F1
#
_cell.length_a   1.000
_cell.length_b   1.000
_cell.length_c   1.000
_cell.angle_alpha   90.00
_cell.angle_beta   90.00
_cell.angle_gamma   90.00
#
_symmetry.space_group_name_H-M   'P 1'
#
loop_
_entity.id
_entity.type
_entity.pdbx_description
1 polymer ?
#
loop_
_entity_poly.entity_id
_entity_poly.type
_entity_poly.pdbx_seq_one_letter_code
_entity_poly.pdbx_strand_id
1 'polypeptide(L)'
;MSGWDWIHLGLEAAAYSKARQAHLAATEIQDAARKAAAWQAMIQAMREFIFDISKDIRLVDDHVSSAPLQAYVMAKFIEHRFKTSGISADLFAEFQDKEYVFQTERNIQHTLASAKNALSDDELERADEVFGFLTEIPILEKAIKAYESQLALNEINDRWKTATRMRTLKQLIRRGLFPGVTMIALIVTIIGIDVDSFGVLCLGNLFVFGAGAVAWSLVGQLDKDYESLSQQVAHLKDDLLSPTEWEEIRTHFGNVSIEELRYALEQRRSLVASVLGDDAPKYLLG
;
A
#
# COMPACT_ATOMS: atom_id res chain seq x y z
N MET A 1 19.69 -2.13 27.20
CA MET A 1 18.81 -1.00 26.83
C MET A 1 19.74 0.07 26.28
N SER A 2 20.00 0.04 24.97
CA SER A 2 20.82 1.06 24.30
C SER A 2 20.00 2.34 24.24
N GLY A 3 20.63 3.51 24.42
CA GLY A 3 19.95 4.82 24.51
C GLY A 3 19.29 5.32 23.21
N TRP A 4 18.90 4.42 22.29
CA TRP A 4 18.47 4.69 20.91
C TRP A 4 17.01 4.34 20.62
N ASP A 5 16.24 3.88 21.62
CA ASP A 5 14.86 3.34 21.51
C ASP A 5 13.77 4.21 20.80
N TRP A 6 14.05 5.39 20.22
CA TRP A 6 12.97 6.38 20.03
C TRP A 6 13.25 7.56 19.10
N ILE A 7 14.18 7.48 18.12
CA ILE A 7 14.01 8.42 17.01
C ILE A 7 12.78 7.96 16.22
N HIS A 8 11.65 8.59 16.53
CA HIS A 8 10.34 8.46 15.89
C HIS A 8 10.36 8.90 14.40
N LEU A 9 11.42 8.56 13.67
CA LEU A 9 11.61 8.79 12.23
C LEU A 9 10.59 8.05 11.35
N GLY A 10 9.74 7.21 11.98
CA GLY A 10 8.69 6.39 11.36
C GLY A 10 7.28 6.92 11.51
N LEU A 11 7.11 8.08 12.13
CA LEU A 11 5.93 8.87 11.81
C LEU A 11 6.26 9.68 10.57
N GLU A 12 5.41 9.54 9.55
CA GLU A 12 5.30 10.38 8.36
C GLU A 12 5.77 9.84 6.99
N ALA A 13 5.96 8.52 6.81
CA ALA A 13 5.70 7.94 5.48
C ALA A 13 4.28 8.30 4.99
N ALA A 14 3.35 8.42 5.95
CA ALA A 14 2.01 8.94 5.77
C ALA A 14 1.97 10.43 5.38
N ALA A 15 2.72 11.35 6.02
CA ALA A 15 2.68 12.76 5.65
C ALA A 15 3.43 13.03 4.34
N TYR A 16 4.52 12.31 4.07
CA TYR A 16 5.22 12.31 2.79
C TYR A 16 4.32 11.81 1.65
N SER A 17 3.70 10.62 1.81
CA SER A 17 2.78 10.08 0.80
C SER A 17 1.55 10.97 0.64
N LYS A 18 1.02 11.55 1.73
CA LYS A 18 -0.09 12.51 1.71
C LYS A 18 0.30 13.82 1.04
N ALA A 19 1.49 14.36 1.26
CA ALA A 19 1.99 15.57 0.60
C ALA A 19 2.18 15.33 -0.91
N ARG A 20 2.75 14.19 -1.28
CA ARG A 20 2.93 13.79 -2.69
C ARG A 20 1.61 13.50 -3.39
N GLN A 21 0.69 12.78 -2.74
CA GLN A 21 -0.66 12.52 -3.25
C GLN A 21 -1.47 13.82 -3.35
N ALA A 22 -1.35 14.71 -2.37
CA ALA A 22 -2.00 16.03 -2.42
C ALA A 22 -1.45 16.88 -3.57
N HIS A 23 -0.14 16.81 -3.85
CA HIS A 23 0.46 17.48 -4.99
C HIS A 23 -0.10 16.96 -6.32
N LEU A 24 -0.11 15.64 -6.52
CA LEU A 24 -0.67 15.01 -7.72
C LEU A 24 -2.17 15.32 -7.86
N ALA A 25 -2.95 15.18 -6.79
CA ALA A 25 -4.38 15.49 -6.79
C ALA A 25 -4.65 16.98 -7.10
N ALA A 26 -3.83 17.91 -6.58
CA ALA A 26 -3.97 19.33 -6.86
C ALA A 26 -3.69 19.68 -8.34
N THR A 27 -2.85 18.89 -9.04
CA THR A 27 -2.59 19.09 -10.47
C THR A 27 -3.74 18.63 -11.37
N GLU A 28 -4.56 17.67 -10.91
CA GLU A 28 -5.66 17.09 -11.69
C GLU A 28 -7.02 17.80 -11.48
N ILE A 29 -7.15 18.62 -10.43
CA ILE A 29 -8.40 19.32 -10.12
C ILE A 29 -8.60 20.55 -11.03
N GLN A 30 -9.69 20.54 -11.80
CA GLN A 30 -10.08 21.66 -12.69
C GLN A 30 -10.84 22.79 -11.97
N ASP A 31 -11.46 22.52 -10.83
CA ASP A 31 -12.22 23.51 -10.05
C ASP A 31 -11.27 24.39 -9.22
N ALA A 32 -11.25 25.69 -9.49
CA ALA A 32 -10.35 26.66 -8.85
C ALA A 32 -10.47 26.68 -7.31
N ALA A 33 -11.68 26.50 -6.75
CA ALA A 33 -11.88 26.51 -5.30
C ALA A 33 -11.31 25.23 -4.66
N ARG A 34 -11.53 24.07 -5.30
CA ARG A 34 -10.98 22.80 -4.84
C ARG A 34 -9.46 22.74 -5.03
N LYS A 35 -8.94 23.33 -6.10
CA LYS A 35 -7.50 23.43 -6.36
C LYS A 35 -6.81 24.29 -5.30
N ALA A 36 -7.40 25.43 -4.93
CA ALA A 36 -6.87 26.27 -3.86
C ALA A 36 -6.88 25.54 -2.50
N ALA A 37 -7.95 24.81 -2.17
CA ALA A 37 -8.02 24.01 -0.95
C ALA A 37 -6.99 22.86 -0.94
N ALA A 38 -6.83 22.16 -2.06
CA ALA A 38 -5.83 21.10 -2.21
C ALA A 38 -4.40 21.65 -2.10
N TRP A 39 -4.14 22.81 -2.68
CA TRP A 39 -2.84 23.49 -2.56
C TRP A 39 -2.54 23.89 -1.11
N GLN A 40 -3.50 24.43 -0.38
CA GLN A 40 -3.33 24.76 1.03
C GLN A 40 -3.06 23.51 1.89
N ALA A 41 -3.80 22.42 1.64
CA ALA A 41 -3.54 21.15 2.33
C ALA A 41 -2.15 20.58 2.00
N MET A 42 -1.68 20.73 0.76
CA MET A 42 -0.34 20.33 0.35
C MET A 42 0.74 21.15 1.06
N ILE A 43 0.62 22.48 1.07
CA ILE A 43 1.57 23.37 1.74
C ILE A 43 1.62 23.08 3.23
N GLN A 44 0.47 22.84 3.87
CA GLN A 44 0.41 22.45 5.28
C GLN A 44 1.13 21.12 5.55
N ALA A 45 0.91 20.11 4.72
CA ALA A 45 1.61 18.83 4.83
C ALA A 45 3.12 18.98 4.63
N MET A 46 3.55 19.87 3.72
CA MET A 46 4.97 20.17 3.55
C MET A 46 5.56 20.90 4.76
N ARG A 47 4.83 21.83 5.38
CA ARG A 47 5.26 22.49 6.62
C ARG A 47 5.46 21.48 7.76
N GLU A 48 4.52 20.56 7.94
CA GLU A 48 4.60 19.47 8.91
C GLU A 48 5.83 18.61 8.66
N PHE A 49 6.06 18.20 7.40
CA PHE A 49 7.24 17.43 7.03
C PHE A 49 8.57 18.18 7.31
N ILE A 50 8.69 19.46 6.95
CA ILE A 50 9.91 20.24 7.24
C ILE A 50 10.12 20.37 8.74
N PHE A 51 9.05 20.55 9.51
CA PHE A 51 9.12 20.60 10.96
C PHE A 51 9.68 19.30 11.55
N ASP A 52 9.19 18.16 11.09
CA ASP A 52 9.67 16.85 11.53
C ASP A 52 11.12 16.62 11.14
N ILE A 53 11.51 16.92 9.90
CA ILE A 53 12.91 16.87 9.44
C ILE A 53 13.81 17.77 10.30
N SER A 54 13.37 18.99 10.61
CA SER A 54 14.14 19.90 11.46
C SER A 54 14.26 19.40 12.89
N LYS A 55 13.28 18.66 13.41
CA LYS A 55 13.33 18.08 14.75
C LYS A 55 14.29 16.88 14.76
N ASP A 56 14.15 15.99 13.78
CA ASP A 56 14.97 14.79 13.67
C ASP A 56 16.44 15.13 13.48
N ILE A 57 16.76 16.13 12.64
CA ILE A 57 18.16 16.50 12.42
C ILE A 57 18.82 17.09 13.68
N ARG A 58 18.07 17.83 14.53
CA ARG A 58 18.60 18.33 15.81
C ARG A 58 18.91 17.19 16.76
N LEU A 59 18.03 16.19 16.83
CA LEU A 59 18.26 15.00 17.65
C LEU A 59 19.50 14.23 17.16
N VAL A 60 19.70 14.15 15.84
CA VAL A 60 20.90 13.55 15.26
C VAL A 60 22.15 14.38 15.60
N ASP A 61 22.09 15.71 15.51
CA ASP A 61 23.18 16.63 15.84
C ASP A 61 23.69 16.45 17.27
N ASP A 62 22.76 16.32 18.23
CA ASP A 62 23.08 16.07 19.64
C ASP A 62 23.91 14.79 19.87
N HIS A 63 23.83 13.83 18.96
CA HIS A 63 24.50 12.52 19.08
C HIS A 63 25.77 12.39 18.22
N VAL A 64 26.14 13.42 17.44
CA VAL A 64 27.32 13.40 16.57
C VAL A 64 28.60 13.04 17.34
N SER A 65 28.74 13.55 18.57
CA SER A 65 29.93 13.29 19.38
C SER A 65 29.94 11.92 20.05
N SER A 66 28.77 11.38 20.41
CA SER A 66 28.65 10.08 21.11
C SER A 66 28.62 8.89 20.16
N ALA A 67 28.13 9.09 18.93
CA ALA A 67 27.85 8.04 17.96
C ALA A 67 27.92 8.59 16.52
N PRO A 68 29.11 8.98 16.06
CA PRO A 68 29.29 9.67 14.78
C PRO A 68 28.84 8.82 13.59
N LEU A 69 28.98 7.49 13.67
CA LEU A 69 28.61 6.57 12.59
C LEU A 69 27.10 6.58 12.35
N GLN A 70 26.34 6.36 13.42
CA GLN A 70 24.88 6.39 13.41
C GLN A 70 24.36 7.77 13.01
N ALA A 71 24.97 8.83 13.57
CA ALA A 71 24.58 10.19 13.26
C ALA A 71 24.78 10.53 11.77
N TYR A 72 25.89 10.09 11.17
CA TYR A 72 26.15 10.29 9.75
C TYR A 72 25.15 9.52 8.86
N VAL A 73 24.92 8.23 9.12
CA VAL A 73 23.93 7.42 8.38
C VAL A 73 22.56 8.10 8.44
N MET A 74 22.16 8.56 9.62
CA MET A 74 20.86 9.17 9.81
C MET A 74 20.74 10.54 9.16
N ALA A 75 21.74 11.41 9.30
CA ALA A 75 21.76 12.70 8.64
C ALA A 75 21.70 12.54 7.11
N LYS A 76 22.40 11.55 6.56
CA LYS A 76 22.37 11.23 5.12
C LYS A 76 21.00 10.70 4.66
N PHE A 77 20.35 9.86 5.48
CA PHE A 77 18.99 9.41 5.21
C PHE A 77 17.98 10.56 5.24
N ILE A 78 18.08 11.46 6.23
CA ILE A 78 17.25 12.66 6.32
C ILE A 78 17.49 13.59 5.11
N GLU A 79 18.76 13.81 4.73
CA GLU A 79 19.11 14.59 3.54
C GLU A 79 18.48 14.00 2.27
N HIS A 80 18.58 12.68 2.10
CA HIS A 80 17.98 11.98 0.96
C HIS A 80 16.47 12.16 0.93
N ARG A 81 15.77 12.00 2.07
CA ARG A 81 14.32 12.23 2.17
C ARG A 81 13.95 13.68 1.87
N PHE A 82 14.71 14.64 2.39
CA PHE A 82 14.48 16.05 2.14
C PHE A 82 14.62 16.39 0.65
N LYS A 83 15.70 15.94 -0.01
CA LYS A 83 15.92 16.18 -1.45
C LYS A 83 14.91 15.47 -2.35
N THR A 84 14.54 14.23 -2.03
CA THR A 84 13.57 13.45 -2.83
C THR A 84 12.12 13.89 -2.63
N SER A 85 11.82 14.66 -1.57
CA SER A 85 10.49 15.23 -1.36
C SER A 85 10.07 16.28 -2.39
N GLY A 86 11.04 16.85 -3.12
CA GLY A 86 10.77 17.97 -4.03
C GLY A 86 10.42 19.27 -3.33
N ILE A 87 10.56 19.34 -2.00
CA ILE A 87 10.38 20.57 -1.24
C ILE A 87 11.52 21.54 -1.55
N SER A 88 11.13 22.76 -1.91
CA SER A 88 12.06 23.89 -2.05
C SER A 88 11.44 25.13 -1.42
N ALA A 89 12.28 26.07 -1.02
CA ALA A 89 11.83 27.34 -0.47
C ALA A 89 10.90 28.11 -1.44
N ASP A 90 11.02 27.87 -2.74
CA ASP A 90 10.20 28.53 -3.77
C ASP A 90 8.73 28.11 -3.76
N LEU A 91 8.41 26.95 -3.16
CA LEU A 91 7.02 26.48 -3.04
C LEU A 91 6.21 27.29 -2.03
N PHE A 92 6.87 27.99 -1.11
CA PHE A 92 6.22 28.75 -0.05
C PHE A 92 6.08 30.23 -0.43
N ALA A 93 4.92 30.82 -0.17
CA ALA A 93 4.71 32.25 -0.41
C ALA A 93 5.25 33.11 0.74
N GLU A 94 5.17 32.61 1.98
CA GLU A 94 5.54 33.33 3.18
C GLU A 94 7.06 33.29 3.41
N PHE A 95 7.65 34.45 3.68
CA PHE A 95 9.09 34.56 3.92
C PHE A 95 9.58 33.68 5.09
N GLN A 96 8.76 33.55 6.15
CA GLN A 96 9.11 32.75 7.32
C GLN A 96 9.27 31.26 6.99
N ASP A 97 8.39 30.71 6.15
CA ASP A 97 8.51 29.32 5.70
C ASP A 97 9.75 29.10 4.85
N LYS A 98 10.06 30.04 3.95
CA LYS A 98 11.28 29.98 3.12
C LYS A 98 12.53 29.91 4.00
N GLU A 99 12.60 30.82 4.96
CA GLU A 99 13.71 30.88 5.91
C GLU A 99 13.80 29.59 6.73
N TYR A 100 12.67 29.03 7.16
CA TYR A 100 12.64 27.77 7.88
C TYR A 100 13.15 26.58 7.04
N VAL A 101 12.80 26.52 5.76
CA VAL A 101 13.34 25.53 4.80
C VAL A 101 14.85 25.67 4.68
N PHE A 102 15.36 26.90 4.45
CA PHE A 102 16.80 27.15 4.33
C PHE A 102 17.57 26.81 5.61
N GLN A 103 17.02 27.15 6.79
CA GLN A 103 17.62 26.79 8.06
C GLN A 103 17.65 25.27 8.26
N THR A 104 16.59 24.57 7.88
CA THR A 104 16.52 23.12 7.95
C THR A 104 17.58 22.47 7.06
N GLU A 105 17.68 22.91 5.79
CA GLU A 105 18.71 22.44 4.87
C GLU A 105 20.13 22.70 5.40
N ARG A 106 20.38 23.89 5.94
CA ARG A 106 21.66 24.25 6.53
C ARG A 106 22.01 23.38 7.75
N ASN A 107 21.03 23.08 8.59
CA ASN A 107 21.23 22.20 9.74
C ASN A 107 21.58 20.78 9.29
N ILE A 108 20.90 20.25 8.27
CA ILE A 108 21.23 18.95 7.67
C ILE A 108 22.68 18.93 7.18
N GLN A 109 23.09 19.93 6.39
CA GLN A 109 24.45 20.01 5.87
C GLN A 109 25.49 20.14 6.98
N HIS A 110 25.20 20.93 8.01
CA HIS A 110 26.07 21.10 9.16
C HIS A 110 26.27 19.80 9.94
N THR A 111 25.18 19.11 10.29
CA THR A 111 25.22 17.85 11.04
C THR A 111 25.93 16.77 10.23
N LEU A 112 25.67 16.68 8.92
CA LEU A 112 26.33 15.71 8.05
C LEU A 112 27.85 15.98 7.95
N ALA A 113 28.26 17.24 7.79
CA ALA A 113 29.67 17.61 7.77
C ALA A 113 30.36 17.34 9.11
N SER A 114 29.70 17.66 10.22
CA SER A 114 30.21 17.41 11.58
C SER A 114 30.38 15.91 11.85
N ALA A 115 29.38 15.10 11.51
CA ALA A 115 29.46 13.65 11.64
C ALA A 115 30.55 13.06 10.73
N LYS A 116 30.63 13.51 9.48
CA LYS A 116 31.65 13.08 8.53
C LYS A 116 33.07 13.35 9.05
N ASN A 117 33.31 14.54 9.60
CA ASN A 117 34.62 14.91 10.12
C ASN A 117 35.03 14.13 11.37
N ALA A 118 34.08 13.47 12.05
CA ALA A 118 34.31 12.63 13.22
C ALA A 118 34.56 11.15 12.87
N LEU A 119 34.46 10.77 11.60
CA LEU A 119 34.62 9.40 11.12
C LEU A 119 35.94 9.19 10.39
N SER A 120 36.47 7.98 10.48
CA SER A 120 37.56 7.49 9.61
C SER A 120 37.04 7.10 8.23
N ASP A 121 37.94 6.94 7.25
CA ASP A 121 37.58 6.54 5.88
C ASP A 121 36.86 5.18 5.84
N ASP A 122 37.33 4.19 6.62
CA ASP A 122 36.71 2.86 6.71
C ASP A 122 35.29 2.93 7.31
N GLU A 123 35.10 3.80 8.31
CA GLU A 123 33.78 4.02 8.92
C GLU A 123 32.83 4.75 7.97
N LEU A 124 33.34 5.69 7.16
CA LEU A 124 32.56 6.37 6.13
C LEU A 124 32.10 5.40 5.04
N GLU A 125 32.97 4.50 4.58
CA GLU A 125 32.59 3.47 3.60
C GLU A 125 31.47 2.57 4.17
N ARG A 126 31.64 2.10 5.41
CA ARG A 126 30.61 1.31 6.10
C ARG A 126 29.30 2.08 6.26
N ALA A 127 29.36 3.37 6.59
CA ALA A 127 28.18 4.20 6.76
C ALA A 127 27.44 4.41 5.43
N ASP A 128 28.17 4.60 4.34
CA ASP A 128 27.62 4.74 3.00
C ASP A 128 26.96 3.44 2.51
N GLU A 129 27.54 2.28 2.83
CA GLU A 129 26.94 0.97 2.58
C GLU A 129 25.61 0.79 3.34
N VAL A 130 25.61 1.09 4.64
CA VAL A 130 24.41 1.01 5.49
C VAL A 130 23.31 1.95 4.99
N PHE A 131 23.67 3.17 4.59
CA PHE A 131 22.76 4.10 3.96
C PHE A 131 22.17 3.54 2.66
N GLY A 132 23.00 2.91 1.81
CA GLY A 132 22.55 2.21 0.60
C GLY A 132 21.47 1.18 0.95
N PHE A 133 21.72 0.32 1.92
CA PHE A 133 20.75 -0.68 2.37
C PHE A 133 19.46 -0.07 2.91
N LEU A 134 19.53 1.03 3.68
CA LEU A 134 18.33 1.73 4.14
C LEU A 134 17.43 2.20 2.99
N THR A 135 18.03 2.66 1.90
CA THR A 135 17.27 3.09 0.71
C THR A 135 16.73 1.93 -0.12
N GLU A 136 17.39 0.76 -0.07
CA GLU A 136 16.99 -0.43 -0.83
C GLU A 136 15.88 -1.24 -0.15
N ILE A 137 15.80 -1.24 1.19
CA ILE A 137 14.83 -2.05 1.93
C ILE A 137 13.37 -1.78 1.51
N PRO A 138 12.87 -0.52 1.41
CA PRO A 138 11.49 -0.27 1.02
C PRO A 138 11.17 -0.80 -0.38
N ILE A 139 12.16 -0.74 -1.28
CA ILE A 139 12.05 -1.23 -2.65
C ILE A 139 11.89 -2.75 -2.64
N LEU A 140 12.70 -3.46 -1.85
CA LEU A 140 12.57 -4.90 -1.65
C LEU A 140 11.23 -5.31 -1.04
N GLU A 141 10.79 -4.63 0.01
CA GLU A 141 9.52 -4.93 0.67
C GLU A 141 8.35 -4.79 -0.30
N LYS A 142 8.35 -3.71 -1.09
CA LYS A 142 7.35 -3.47 -2.13
C LYS A 142 7.42 -4.54 -3.23
N ALA A 143 8.61 -4.92 -3.65
CA ALA A 143 8.82 -5.97 -4.65
C ALA A 143 8.30 -7.34 -4.18
N ILE A 144 8.63 -7.72 -2.93
CA ILE A 144 8.19 -8.97 -2.31
C ILE A 144 6.66 -8.97 -2.19
N LYS A 145 6.07 -7.90 -1.66
CA LYS A 145 4.61 -7.78 -1.51
C LYS A 145 3.89 -7.91 -2.86
N ALA A 146 4.42 -7.29 -3.90
CA ALA A 146 3.85 -7.38 -5.25
C ALA A 146 3.99 -8.78 -5.85
N TYR A 147 5.11 -9.46 -5.62
CA TYR A 147 5.32 -10.83 -6.06
C TYR A 147 4.36 -11.80 -5.35
N GLU A 148 4.21 -11.68 -4.02
CA GLU A 148 3.26 -12.45 -3.23
C GLU A 148 1.82 -12.20 -3.69
N SER A 149 1.48 -10.95 -3.99
CA SER A 149 0.15 -10.59 -4.50
C SER A 149 -0.10 -11.18 -5.88
N GLN A 150 0.91 -11.22 -6.75
CA GLN A 150 0.83 -11.85 -8.06
C GLN A 150 0.66 -13.38 -7.96
N LEU A 151 1.37 -14.04 -7.04
CA LEU A 151 1.19 -15.47 -6.77
C LEU A 151 -0.22 -15.76 -6.25
N ALA A 152 -0.69 -14.99 -5.26
CA ALA A 152 -2.04 -15.14 -4.70
C ALA A 152 -3.13 -14.89 -5.76
N LEU A 153 -2.94 -13.91 -6.65
CA LEU A 153 -3.84 -13.67 -7.78
C LEU A 153 -3.87 -14.85 -8.75
N ASN A 154 -2.72 -15.47 -9.05
CA ASN A 154 -2.65 -16.64 -9.90
C ASN A 154 -3.40 -17.83 -9.30
N GLU A 155 -3.26 -18.06 -7.99
CA GLU A 155 -4.00 -19.12 -7.26
C GLU A 155 -5.52 -18.87 -7.21
N ILE A 156 -5.92 -17.60 -7.03
CA ILE A 156 -7.34 -17.22 -6.95
C ILE A 156 -7.97 -17.16 -8.35
N ASN A 157 -7.19 -17.00 -9.42
CA ASN A 157 -7.70 -16.80 -10.78
C ASN A 157 -8.65 -17.92 -11.24
N ASP A 158 -8.34 -19.18 -10.93
CA ASP A 158 -9.17 -20.30 -11.34
C ASP A 158 -10.50 -20.35 -10.56
N ARG A 159 -10.46 -20.03 -9.26
CA ARG A 159 -11.66 -19.89 -8.42
C ARG A 159 -12.51 -18.70 -8.88
N TRP A 160 -11.87 -17.58 -9.20
CA TRP A 160 -12.53 -16.37 -9.67
C TRP A 160 -13.17 -16.55 -11.05
N LYS A 161 -12.48 -17.19 -12.01
CA LYS A 161 -13.06 -17.56 -13.32
C LYS A 161 -14.29 -18.45 -13.16
N THR A 162 -14.22 -19.43 -12.27
CA THR A 162 -15.33 -20.35 -12.00
C THR A 162 -16.51 -19.62 -11.36
N ALA A 163 -16.28 -18.79 -10.35
CA ALA A 163 -17.30 -17.97 -9.70
C ALA A 163 -17.94 -16.96 -10.68
N THR A 164 -17.13 -16.35 -11.56
CA THR A 164 -17.61 -15.42 -12.59
C THR A 164 -18.52 -16.13 -13.60
N ARG A 165 -18.14 -17.33 -14.07
CA ARG A 165 -18.99 -18.16 -14.95
C ARG A 165 -20.31 -18.55 -14.27
N MET A 166 -20.26 -18.94 -12.99
CA MET A 166 -21.46 -19.25 -12.22
C MET A 166 -22.38 -18.04 -12.05
N ARG A 167 -21.82 -16.82 -11.90
CA ARG A 167 -22.59 -15.57 -11.84
C ARG A 167 -23.32 -15.27 -13.16
N THR A 168 -22.67 -15.47 -14.31
CA THR A 168 -23.32 -15.29 -15.62
C THR A 168 -24.44 -16.31 -15.83
N LEU A 169 -24.19 -17.57 -15.48
CA LEU A 169 -25.19 -18.63 -15.52
C LEU A 169 -26.39 -18.31 -14.60
N LYS A 170 -26.12 -17.79 -13.40
CA LYS A 170 -27.13 -17.31 -12.46
C LYS A 170 -27.97 -16.17 -13.04
N GLN A 171 -27.37 -15.18 -13.70
CA GLN A 171 -28.12 -14.10 -14.35
C GLN A 171 -29.06 -14.63 -15.44
N LEU A 172 -28.65 -15.68 -16.17
CA LEU A 172 -29.49 -16.34 -17.16
C LEU A 172 -30.64 -17.11 -16.49
N ILE A 173 -30.38 -17.89 -15.43
CA ILE A 173 -31.39 -18.65 -14.69
C ILE A 173 -32.42 -17.70 -14.03
N ARG A 174 -31.96 -16.61 -13.42
CA ARG A 174 -32.83 -15.61 -12.76
C ARG A 174 -33.70 -14.85 -13.77
N ARG A 175 -33.21 -14.60 -15.00
CA ARG A 175 -33.96 -13.87 -16.04
C ARG A 175 -34.92 -14.75 -16.84
N GLY A 176 -34.64 -16.04 -17.04
CA GLY A 176 -35.41 -16.88 -17.96
C GLY A 176 -36.10 -18.11 -17.35
N LEU A 177 -35.41 -18.86 -16.49
CA LEU A 177 -35.87 -20.20 -16.10
C LEU A 177 -36.85 -20.18 -14.93
N PHE A 178 -36.58 -19.41 -13.88
CA PHE A 178 -37.42 -19.40 -12.69
C PHE A 178 -38.83 -18.79 -12.92
N PRO A 179 -38.98 -17.58 -13.52
CA PRO A 179 -40.31 -17.03 -13.79
C PRO A 179 -41.07 -17.82 -14.86
N GLY A 180 -40.36 -18.38 -15.85
CA GLY A 180 -40.99 -19.20 -16.90
C GLY A 180 -41.59 -20.49 -16.38
N VAL A 181 -40.82 -21.26 -15.61
CA VAL A 181 -41.28 -22.55 -15.04
C VAL A 181 -42.38 -22.35 -13.99
N THR A 182 -42.26 -21.33 -13.14
CA THR A 182 -43.30 -21.02 -12.15
C THR A 182 -44.60 -20.53 -12.81
N MET A 183 -44.51 -19.72 -13.86
CA MET A 183 -45.70 -19.28 -14.59
C MET A 183 -46.37 -20.45 -15.33
N ILE A 184 -45.60 -21.35 -15.96
CA ILE A 184 -46.14 -22.54 -16.63
C ILE A 184 -46.81 -23.48 -15.62
N ALA A 185 -46.17 -23.74 -14.47
CA ALA A 185 -46.77 -24.57 -13.41
C ALA A 185 -48.07 -23.95 -12.87
N LEU A 186 -48.11 -22.63 -12.69
CA LEU A 186 -49.33 -21.90 -12.28
C LEU A 186 -50.43 -22.05 -13.34
N ILE A 187 -50.11 -21.86 -14.62
CA ILE A 187 -51.06 -21.97 -15.73
C ILE A 187 -51.62 -23.39 -15.85
N VAL A 188 -50.78 -24.42 -15.75
CA VAL A 188 -51.22 -25.83 -15.79
C VAL A 188 -52.14 -26.15 -14.61
N THR A 189 -51.86 -25.59 -13.42
CA THR A 189 -52.70 -25.76 -12.23
C THR A 189 -54.06 -25.06 -12.37
N ILE A 190 -54.12 -23.89 -13.03
CA ILE A 190 -55.37 -23.13 -13.26
C ILE A 190 -56.24 -23.79 -14.34
N ILE A 191 -55.64 -24.35 -15.40
CA ILE A 191 -56.37 -24.91 -16.54
C ILE A 191 -56.82 -26.36 -16.27
N GLY A 192 -56.07 -27.14 -15.49
CA GLY A 192 -56.30 -28.58 -15.28
C GLY A 192 -57.16 -28.95 -14.06
N ILE A 193 -58.11 -28.11 -13.63
CA ILE A 193 -58.88 -28.35 -12.40
C ILE A 193 -59.95 -29.44 -12.64
N ASP A 194 -59.56 -30.69 -12.41
CA ASP A 194 -60.45 -31.78 -12.01
C ASP A 194 -60.26 -32.01 -10.50
N VAL A 195 -61.36 -32.08 -9.75
CA VAL A 195 -61.35 -32.06 -8.27
C VAL A 195 -60.61 -33.27 -7.68
N ASP A 196 -60.60 -34.39 -8.40
CA ASP A 196 -59.93 -35.64 -7.98
C ASP A 196 -58.40 -35.59 -8.10
N SER A 197 -57.85 -34.64 -8.86
CA SER A 197 -56.40 -34.50 -9.09
C SER A 197 -55.75 -33.37 -8.27
N PHE A 198 -56.54 -32.64 -7.48
CA PHE A 198 -56.09 -31.45 -6.75
C PHE A 198 -54.94 -31.75 -5.77
N GLY A 199 -55.00 -32.88 -5.05
CA GLY A 199 -53.94 -33.28 -4.12
C GLY A 199 -52.59 -33.53 -4.79
N VAL A 200 -52.59 -34.12 -5.99
CA VAL A 200 -51.37 -34.38 -6.78
C VAL A 200 -50.78 -33.06 -7.32
N LEU A 201 -51.64 -32.13 -7.74
CA LEU A 201 -51.23 -30.79 -8.18
C LEU A 201 -50.62 -29.94 -7.04
N CYS A 202 -51.18 -30.03 -5.83
CA CYS A 202 -50.62 -29.34 -4.65
C CYS A 202 -49.25 -29.89 -4.27
N LEU A 203 -49.07 -31.22 -4.27
CA LEU A 203 -47.78 -31.85 -3.98
C LEU A 203 -46.73 -31.54 -5.05
N GLY A 204 -47.12 -31.53 -6.34
CA GLY A 204 -46.25 -31.13 -7.44
C GLY A 204 -45.76 -29.69 -7.32
N ASN A 205 -46.65 -28.74 -6.99
CA ASN A 205 -46.27 -27.35 -6.76
C ASN A 205 -45.34 -27.20 -5.55
N LEU A 206 -45.61 -27.91 -4.44
CA LEU A 206 -44.73 -27.92 -3.26
C LEU A 206 -43.31 -28.38 -3.59
N PHE A 207 -43.16 -29.39 -4.44
CA PHE A 207 -41.86 -29.83 -4.94
C PHE A 207 -41.16 -28.76 -5.79
N VAL A 208 -41.89 -28.09 -6.68
CA VAL A 208 -41.34 -27.00 -7.52
C VAL A 208 -40.90 -25.81 -6.65
N PHE A 209 -41.71 -25.41 -5.67
CA PHE A 209 -41.36 -24.34 -4.73
C PHE A 209 -40.21 -24.74 -3.80
N GLY A 210 -40.19 -25.97 -3.30
CA GLY A 210 -39.12 -26.49 -2.45
C GLY A 210 -37.77 -26.58 -3.18
N ALA A 211 -37.77 -27.14 -4.41
CA ALA A 211 -36.60 -27.13 -5.28
C ALA A 211 -36.15 -25.70 -5.64
N GLY A 212 -37.12 -24.79 -5.86
CA GLY A 212 -36.86 -23.37 -6.07
C GLY A 212 -36.21 -22.68 -4.88
N ALA A 213 -36.65 -22.96 -3.66
CA ALA A 213 -36.11 -22.38 -2.43
C ALA A 213 -34.68 -22.90 -2.14
N VAL A 214 -34.41 -24.18 -2.34
CA VAL A 214 -33.06 -24.76 -2.23
C VAL A 214 -32.13 -24.17 -3.29
N ALA A 215 -32.60 -24.06 -4.53
CA ALA A 215 -31.83 -23.38 -5.58
C ALA A 215 -31.54 -21.92 -5.21
N TRP A 216 -32.51 -21.19 -4.63
CA TRP A 216 -32.32 -19.80 -4.20
C TRP A 216 -31.34 -19.65 -3.03
N SER A 217 -31.32 -20.58 -2.06
CA SER A 217 -30.38 -20.52 -0.93
C SER A 217 -28.94 -20.81 -1.36
N LEU A 218 -28.74 -21.82 -2.21
CA LEU A 218 -27.44 -22.12 -2.84
C LEU A 218 -26.95 -20.92 -3.69
N VAL A 219 -27.87 -20.24 -4.35
CA VAL A 219 -27.63 -19.01 -5.12
C VAL A 219 -27.20 -17.83 -4.23
N GLY A 220 -27.65 -17.77 -2.98
CA GLY A 220 -27.24 -16.73 -2.01
C GLY A 220 -25.85 -16.96 -1.43
N GLN A 221 -25.43 -18.22 -1.26
CA GLN A 221 -24.05 -18.56 -0.84
C GLN A 221 -23.03 -18.19 -1.92
N LEU A 222 -23.34 -18.47 -3.18
CA LEU A 222 -22.47 -18.13 -4.32
C LEU A 222 -22.24 -16.61 -4.50
N ASP A 223 -23.19 -15.75 -4.14
CA ASP A 223 -22.98 -14.29 -4.17
C ASP A 223 -21.99 -13.83 -3.10
N LYS A 224 -22.09 -14.38 -1.89
CA LYS A 224 -21.17 -14.05 -0.79
C LYS A 224 -19.75 -14.49 -1.12
N ASP A 225 -19.60 -15.68 -1.69
CA ASP A 225 -18.31 -16.19 -2.14
C ASP A 225 -17.73 -15.31 -3.27
N TYR A 226 -18.55 -14.88 -4.23
CA TYR A 226 -18.11 -13.99 -5.29
C TYR A 226 -17.72 -12.59 -4.77
N GLU A 227 -18.50 -11.99 -3.88
CA GLU A 227 -18.21 -10.68 -3.30
C GLU A 227 -16.91 -10.71 -2.50
N SER A 228 -16.72 -11.73 -1.65
CA SER A 228 -15.47 -11.91 -0.89
C SER A 228 -14.26 -12.10 -1.82
N LEU A 229 -14.38 -12.94 -2.86
CA LEU A 229 -13.33 -13.13 -3.85
C LEU A 229 -13.05 -11.85 -4.66
N SER A 230 -14.08 -11.08 -4.99
CA SER A 230 -13.92 -9.80 -5.71
C SER A 230 -13.20 -8.76 -4.86
N GLN A 231 -13.49 -8.69 -3.55
CA GLN A 231 -12.78 -7.81 -2.63
C GLN A 231 -11.32 -8.22 -2.46
N GLN A 232 -11.06 -9.53 -2.32
CA GLN A 232 -9.69 -10.06 -2.25
C GLN A 232 -8.90 -9.76 -3.53
N VAL A 233 -9.48 -9.98 -4.71
CA VAL A 233 -8.84 -9.66 -5.99
C VAL A 233 -8.59 -8.17 -6.14
N ALA A 234 -9.51 -7.31 -5.68
CA ALA A 234 -9.31 -5.87 -5.72
C ALA A 234 -8.12 -5.45 -4.84
N HIS A 235 -8.07 -5.91 -3.59
CA HIS A 235 -6.96 -5.63 -2.68
C HIS A 235 -5.61 -6.12 -3.23
N LEU A 236 -5.55 -7.35 -3.75
CA LEU A 236 -4.31 -7.90 -4.29
C LEU A 236 -3.85 -7.16 -5.56
N LYS A 237 -4.78 -6.59 -6.33
CA LYS A 237 -4.43 -5.75 -7.49
C LYS A 237 -3.87 -4.40 -7.09
N ASP A 238 -4.35 -3.82 -5.99
CA ASP A 238 -3.81 -2.56 -5.47
C ASP A 238 -2.35 -2.71 -5.00
N ASP A 239 -1.97 -3.93 -4.59
CA ASP A 239 -0.60 -4.27 -4.19
C ASP A 239 0.33 -4.63 -5.36
N LEU A 240 -0.19 -4.69 -6.60
CA LEU A 240 0.63 -4.96 -7.77
C LEU A 240 1.43 -3.73 -8.21
N LEU A 241 2.67 -3.97 -8.59
CA LEU A 241 3.51 -2.98 -9.22
C LEU A 241 3.15 -2.79 -10.69
N SER A 242 3.25 -1.54 -11.15
CA SER A 242 3.18 -1.20 -12.56
C SER A 242 4.34 -1.82 -13.35
N PRO A 243 4.21 -2.00 -14.68
CA PRO A 243 5.29 -2.54 -15.51
C PRO A 243 6.60 -1.74 -15.42
N THR A 244 6.49 -0.42 -15.25
CA THR A 244 7.63 0.48 -15.09
C THR A 244 8.37 0.27 -13.77
N GLU A 245 7.63 0.06 -12.68
CA GLU A 245 8.24 -0.22 -11.37
C GLU A 245 8.89 -1.62 -11.36
N TRP A 246 8.31 -2.59 -12.06
CA TRP A 246 8.94 -3.90 -12.25
C TRP A 246 10.22 -3.84 -13.07
N GLU A 247 10.31 -2.94 -14.04
CA GLU A 247 11.54 -2.73 -14.81
C GLU A 247 12.63 -2.07 -13.96
N GLU A 248 12.25 -1.12 -13.10
CA GLU A 248 13.16 -0.49 -12.14
C GLU A 248 13.76 -1.52 -11.17
N ILE A 249 12.91 -2.38 -10.57
CA ILE A 249 13.36 -3.48 -9.70
C ILE A 249 14.29 -4.43 -10.44
N ARG A 250 13.97 -4.80 -11.69
CA ARG A 250 14.81 -5.69 -12.50
C ARG A 250 16.13 -5.05 -12.91
N THR A 251 16.14 -3.75 -13.16
CA THR A 251 17.37 -3.00 -13.46
C THR A 251 18.26 -2.94 -12.22
N HIS A 252 17.67 -2.79 -11.04
CA HIS A 252 18.38 -2.58 -9.80
C HIS A 252 18.85 -3.88 -9.12
N PHE A 253 18.04 -4.94 -9.13
CA PHE A 253 18.35 -6.23 -8.49
C PHE A 253 18.57 -7.39 -9.47
N GLY A 254 18.33 -7.19 -10.76
CA GLY A 254 18.36 -8.26 -11.76
C GLY A 254 17.07 -9.09 -11.78
N ASN A 255 17.12 -10.21 -12.50
CA ASN A 255 16.02 -11.17 -12.56
C ASN A 255 16.16 -12.17 -11.41
N VAL A 256 15.73 -11.76 -10.21
CA VAL A 256 15.85 -12.52 -8.96
C VAL A 256 14.51 -13.15 -8.54
N SER A 257 14.60 -14.33 -7.94
CA SER A 257 13.49 -15.04 -7.30
C SER A 257 12.99 -14.35 -6.04
N ILE A 258 11.78 -14.70 -5.58
CA ILE A 258 11.22 -14.18 -4.32
C ILE A 258 12.06 -14.61 -3.11
N GLU A 259 12.65 -15.81 -3.13
CA GLU A 259 13.53 -16.30 -2.08
C GLU A 259 14.82 -15.46 -2.00
N GLU A 260 15.41 -15.11 -3.15
CA GLU A 260 16.59 -14.23 -3.20
C GLU A 260 16.26 -12.81 -2.73
N LEU A 261 15.09 -12.27 -3.07
CA LEU A 261 14.64 -10.97 -2.57
C LEU A 261 14.46 -10.98 -1.05
N ARG A 262 13.84 -12.04 -0.49
CA ARG A 262 13.67 -12.20 0.96
C ARG A 262 15.01 -12.37 1.68
N TYR A 263 15.92 -13.13 1.09
CA TYR A 263 17.27 -13.29 1.63
C TYR A 263 18.02 -11.95 1.65
N ALA A 264 17.97 -11.20 0.55
CA ALA A 264 18.56 -9.87 0.48
C ALA A 264 17.94 -8.90 1.49
N LEU A 265 16.61 -8.95 1.68
CA LEU A 265 15.90 -8.15 2.68
C LEU A 265 16.40 -8.44 4.09
N GLU A 266 16.49 -9.72 4.46
CA GLU A 266 16.93 -10.13 5.78
C GLU A 266 18.40 -9.75 6.03
N GLN A 267 19.26 -9.98 5.04
CA GLN A 267 20.67 -9.60 5.12
C GLN A 267 20.83 -8.09 5.32
N ARG A 268 20.13 -7.27 4.54
CA ARG A 268 20.17 -5.81 4.65
C ARG A 268 19.65 -5.32 5.99
N ARG A 269 18.51 -5.85 6.46
CA ARG A 269 17.96 -5.51 7.77
C ARG A 269 18.92 -5.84 8.91
N SER A 270 19.55 -7.02 8.85
CA SER A 270 20.55 -7.44 9.84
C SER A 270 21.77 -6.50 9.87
N LEU A 271 22.28 -6.11 8.69
CA LEU A 271 23.41 -5.17 8.60
C LEU A 271 23.05 -3.78 9.10
N VAL A 272 21.87 -3.27 8.76
CA VAL A 272 21.34 -2.00 9.28
C VAL A 272 21.17 -2.07 10.80
N ALA A 273 20.58 -3.15 11.31
CA ALA A 273 20.39 -3.37 12.74
C ALA A 273 21.72 -3.41 13.51
N SER A 274 22.78 -3.97 12.91
CA SER A 274 24.10 -3.99 13.53
C SER A 274 24.72 -2.61 13.77
N VAL A 275 24.26 -1.59 13.03
CA VAL A 275 24.77 -0.21 13.11
C VAL A 275 23.79 0.71 13.85
N LEU A 276 22.50 0.62 13.53
CA LEU A 276 21.46 1.51 14.05
C LEU A 276 20.61 0.91 15.18
N GLY A 277 20.76 -0.39 15.46
CA GLY A 277 19.96 -1.14 16.45
C GLY A 277 18.80 -1.91 15.82
N ASP A 278 18.35 -2.97 16.51
CA ASP A 278 17.37 -3.95 16.02
C ASP A 278 16.01 -3.34 15.59
N ASP A 279 15.64 -2.23 16.21
CA ASP A 279 14.37 -1.55 15.96
C ASP A 279 14.42 -0.52 14.82
N ALA A 280 15.61 -0.12 14.36
CA ALA A 280 15.77 0.93 13.36
C ALA A 280 15.07 0.62 12.02
N PRO A 281 15.15 -0.60 11.44
CA PRO A 281 14.44 -0.89 10.18
C PRO A 281 12.92 -0.74 10.29
N LYS A 282 12.34 -1.07 11.46
CA LYS A 282 10.90 -0.98 11.66
C LYS A 282 10.40 0.46 11.69
N TYR A 283 11.19 1.36 12.26
CA TYR A 283 10.83 2.77 12.39
C TYR A 283 11.31 3.62 11.21
N LEU A 284 12.32 3.24 10.44
CA LEU A 284 12.78 4.06 9.31
C LEU A 284 11.96 3.85 8.03
N LEU A 285 11.21 2.74 7.97
CA LEU A 285 10.67 2.19 6.72
C LEU A 285 9.16 1.90 6.77
N GLY A 286 8.54 1.99 7.96
CA GLY A 286 7.09 1.90 8.15
C GLY A 286 6.37 3.20 7.82
#